data_AF-A0A2A4N3F0-F1
#
_entry.id   AF-A0A2A4N3F0-F1
#
_cell.length_a   1.000
_cell.length_b   1.000
_cell.length_c   1.000
_cell.angle_alpha   90.00
_cell.angle_beta   90.00
_cell.angle_gamma   90.00
#
_symmetry.space_group_name_H-M   'P 1'
#
loop_
_entity.id
_entity.type
_entity.pdbx_description
1 polymer ?
#
loop_
_entity_poly.entity_id
_entity_poly.type
_entity_poly.pdbx_seq_one_letter_code
_entity_poly.pdbx_strand_id
1 'polypeptide(L)'
;MTPNRQDIKLDQHPLKHSFTIFLYAFRLKKSYQEYQLFQENDSIWERSTVKPDSSYLFQHVQDFFTNNLGKTGDEIDDNQSILFSIKKDNLSDTEKEQLLLFNSLFSKKHQLIFEDEPIEFDFINDKSILSPKIIIVPLTSVGLLTFGLQLTDESNNFKNLINFNYKVRVFKAGQLTNFTTVYNPHPNAAEQEQKIAKALQSLAGNEESNTSENQHSWNIKNLTNYFLKDFEKESIETLSPNRLQAFTYAITSNKLQKEELEVALFRLRRLYSYKYHPAKSFLEKQGEIIQTFDEIHMGSSVEGAVLLLNGDHDQLPNFLQRYHDVIKSRYFWTYILAYHQRIALINAAAEVASMYSIDREPSSESLSANLSKLSRIQLKCMFNEISPYTQQNDFYYLCSETLRLPSLFEEVKEEIAEINVLLNEKWRRDDEEKRLQEEIAEKRRNNKLGILLAILIIPQIWLAILSTEVTMWQNFIDQNSVLVNIFNVIIWVVIIGIALRLYFFKRKNS
;
A
#
# COMPACT_ATOMS: atom_id res chain seq x y z
N MET A 1 -43.66 14.29 -22.69
CA MET A 1 -43.51 15.46 -21.80
C MET A 1 -42.47 15.11 -20.75
N THR A 2 -41.21 15.48 -20.99
CA THR A 2 -40.15 15.44 -19.97
C THR A 2 -40.49 16.49 -18.92
N PRO A 3 -40.54 16.15 -17.63
CA PRO A 3 -40.76 17.16 -16.59
C PRO A 3 -39.60 18.17 -16.66
N ASN A 4 -39.95 19.46 -16.65
CA ASN A 4 -39.00 20.55 -16.54
C ASN A 4 -38.12 20.27 -15.31
N ARG A 5 -36.86 19.87 -15.54
CA ARG A 5 -35.87 19.73 -14.48
C ARG A 5 -35.56 21.13 -13.98
N GLN A 6 -36.21 21.51 -12.89
CA GLN A 6 -35.79 22.69 -12.13
C GLN A 6 -34.39 22.38 -11.59
N ASP A 7 -33.39 23.08 -12.10
CA ASP A 7 -32.06 23.12 -11.49
C ASP A 7 -32.24 23.63 -10.06
N ILE A 8 -32.16 22.71 -9.09
CA ILE A 8 -32.17 23.06 -7.68
C ILE A 8 -30.98 24.00 -7.46
N LYS A 9 -31.26 25.26 -7.13
CA LYS A 9 -30.24 26.27 -6.85
C LYS A 9 -29.78 26.06 -5.40
N LEU A 10 -28.69 25.33 -5.20
CA LEU A 10 -27.98 25.39 -3.93
C LEU A 10 -27.47 26.82 -3.74
N ASP A 11 -28.00 27.49 -2.71
CA ASP A 11 -27.80 28.92 -2.44
C ASP A 11 -26.34 29.35 -2.29
N GLN A 12 -26.12 30.66 -2.47
CA GLN A 12 -24.84 31.39 -2.36
C GLN A 12 -24.41 31.69 -0.90
N HIS A 13 -24.74 30.83 0.05
CA HIS A 13 -24.47 31.11 1.46
C HIS A 13 -22.99 30.84 1.82
N PRO A 14 -22.36 31.69 2.64
CA PRO A 14 -20.98 31.48 3.09
C PRO A 14 -20.85 30.18 3.93
N LEU A 15 -19.75 29.44 3.82
CA LEU A 15 -19.49 28.23 4.61
C LEU A 15 -18.42 28.48 5.69
N LYS A 16 -18.80 29.04 6.84
CA LYS A 16 -17.85 29.42 7.91
C LYS A 16 -16.97 28.22 8.34
N HIS A 17 -15.65 28.35 8.43
CA HIS A 17 -14.76 27.28 8.91
C HIS A 17 -14.79 25.93 8.17
N SER A 18 -15.31 25.90 6.93
CA SER A 18 -15.34 24.69 6.11
C SER A 18 -13.99 24.43 5.47
N PHE A 19 -13.60 23.16 5.33
CA PHE A 19 -12.33 22.76 4.75
C PHE A 19 -12.43 21.40 4.08
N THR A 20 -11.52 21.13 3.14
CA THR A 20 -11.32 19.81 2.56
C THR A 20 -9.86 19.39 2.71
N ILE A 21 -9.64 18.21 3.24
CA ILE A 21 -8.33 17.58 3.31
C ILE A 21 -8.23 16.59 2.17
N PHE A 22 -7.19 16.72 1.37
CA PHE A 22 -6.91 15.77 0.31
C PHE A 22 -5.87 14.76 0.76
N LEU A 23 -6.03 13.51 0.34
CA LEU A 23 -5.12 12.41 0.64
C LEU A 23 -4.59 11.81 -0.66
N TYR A 24 -3.28 11.61 -0.71
CA TYR A 24 -2.57 10.98 -1.81
C TYR A 24 -1.82 9.75 -1.31
N ALA A 25 -2.27 8.57 -1.73
CA ALA A 25 -1.71 7.30 -1.29
C ALA A 25 -0.54 6.86 -2.19
N PHE A 26 0.51 6.38 -1.54
CA PHE A 26 1.70 5.82 -2.18
C PHE A 26 2.19 4.57 -1.43
N ARG A 27 3.00 3.77 -2.11
CA ARG A 27 3.66 2.57 -1.61
C ARG A 27 5.17 2.79 -1.62
N LEU A 28 5.83 2.33 -0.58
CA LEU A 28 7.29 2.24 -0.50
C LEU A 28 7.74 0.90 -1.08
N LYS A 29 8.67 0.89 -2.02
CA LYS A 29 9.16 -0.33 -2.69
C LYS A 29 10.25 -1.04 -1.90
N LYS A 30 11.08 -0.31 -1.14
CA LYS A 30 12.11 -0.91 -0.28
C LYS A 30 11.67 -0.85 1.18
N SER A 31 12.01 -1.88 1.93
CA SER A 31 11.68 -1.99 3.36
C SER A 31 12.53 -1.05 4.20
N TYR A 32 11.89 -0.39 5.17
CA TYR A 32 12.42 0.23 6.41
C TYR A 32 13.50 1.33 6.25
N GLN A 33 14.55 1.17 5.45
CA GLN A 33 15.67 2.11 5.42
C GLN A 33 15.33 3.49 4.83
N GLU A 34 14.24 3.63 4.06
CA GLU A 34 13.93 4.88 3.35
C GLU A 34 13.37 6.00 4.24
N TYR A 35 12.82 5.74 5.43
CA TYR A 35 12.41 6.87 6.29
C TYR A 35 13.58 7.45 7.09
N GLN A 36 14.77 6.80 7.11
CA GLN A 36 16.01 7.44 7.57
C GLN A 36 16.43 8.57 6.62
N LEU A 37 15.96 8.56 5.36
CA LEU A 37 16.20 9.65 4.39
C LEU A 37 15.69 11.01 4.90
N PHE A 38 14.65 11.04 5.73
CA PHE A 38 14.17 12.30 6.33
C PHE A 38 15.07 12.85 7.44
N GLN A 39 15.93 12.00 8.02
CA GLN A 39 16.87 12.40 9.08
C GLN A 39 18.25 12.74 8.52
N GLU A 40 18.64 12.12 7.41
CA GLU A 40 19.97 12.25 6.83
C GLU A 40 20.05 13.31 5.72
N ASN A 41 18.94 13.61 5.04
CA ASN A 41 18.91 14.61 3.97
C ASN A 41 18.40 15.97 4.50
N ASP A 42 18.79 17.05 3.82
CA ASP A 42 18.23 18.42 3.93
C ASP A 42 16.73 18.45 3.53
N SER A 43 15.91 17.67 4.23
CA SER A 43 14.50 17.48 3.98
C SER A 43 13.68 18.54 4.68
N ILE A 44 12.62 19.02 4.01
CA ILE A 44 11.64 19.94 4.62
C ILE A 44 10.75 19.27 5.66
N TRP A 45 10.86 17.96 5.87
CA TRP A 45 10.02 17.19 6.78
C TRP A 45 10.73 16.90 8.11
N GLU A 46 10.00 17.01 9.21
CA GLU A 46 10.39 16.59 10.55
C GLU A 46 9.35 15.66 11.16
N ARG A 47 9.74 14.91 12.20
CA ARG A 47 8.79 14.13 12.99
C ARG A 47 7.73 15.04 13.58
N SER A 48 6.48 14.75 13.30
CA SER A 48 5.36 15.51 13.84
C SER A 48 5.05 15.07 15.27
N THR A 49 4.57 16.00 16.08
CA THR A 49 4.06 15.75 17.44
C THR A 49 2.53 15.80 17.53
N VAL A 50 1.87 15.98 16.39
CA VAL A 50 0.40 16.03 16.31
C VAL A 50 -0.15 14.65 16.65
N LYS A 51 -1.12 14.60 17.55
CA LYS A 51 -1.76 13.36 18.02
C LYS A 51 -3.29 13.50 17.99
N PRO A 52 -4.02 12.37 17.87
CA PRO A 52 -5.46 12.37 18.07
C PRO A 52 -5.81 12.78 19.52
N ASP A 53 -7.06 13.18 19.73
CA ASP A 53 -7.60 13.42 21.08
C ASP A 53 -7.62 12.10 21.89
N SER A 54 -6.81 12.05 22.94
CA SER A 54 -6.61 10.84 23.75
C SER A 54 -7.83 10.42 24.56
N SER A 55 -8.87 11.27 24.62
CA SER A 55 -10.11 10.94 25.33
C SER A 55 -11.13 10.20 24.46
N TYR A 56 -10.90 10.06 23.15
CA TYR A 56 -11.91 9.54 22.20
C TYR A 56 -11.56 8.22 21.53
N LEU A 57 -10.29 7.86 21.44
CA LEU A 57 -9.90 6.58 20.86
C LEU A 57 -9.51 5.61 21.97
N PHE A 58 -9.69 4.31 21.75
CA PHE A 58 -9.10 3.32 22.65
C PHE A 58 -7.57 3.40 22.60
N GLN A 59 -6.90 3.06 23.71
CA GLN A 59 -5.44 3.19 23.84
C GLN A 59 -4.70 2.50 22.69
N HIS A 60 -5.10 1.29 22.32
CA HIS A 60 -4.45 0.54 21.24
C HIS A 60 -4.60 1.19 19.85
N VAL A 61 -5.64 1.99 19.62
CA VAL A 61 -5.82 2.79 18.39
C VAL A 61 -5.03 4.09 18.47
N GLN A 62 -4.91 4.69 19.66
CA GLN A 62 -4.04 5.87 19.86
C GLN A 62 -2.58 5.51 19.61
N ASP A 63 -2.15 4.38 20.18
CA ASP A 63 -0.82 3.80 20.05
C ASP A 63 -0.39 3.68 18.58
N PHE A 64 -1.33 3.29 17.70
CA PHE A 64 -1.15 3.28 16.24
C PHE A 64 -0.69 4.62 15.68
N PHE A 65 -1.14 5.74 16.23
CA PHE A 65 -0.72 7.08 15.81
C PHE A 65 0.44 7.65 16.61
N THR A 66 0.62 7.25 17.87
CA THR A 66 1.49 7.97 18.80
C THR A 66 2.75 7.23 19.24
N ASN A 67 2.83 5.91 19.12
CA ASN A 67 3.91 5.14 19.73
C ASN A 67 5.29 5.35 19.09
N ASN A 68 5.34 5.88 17.86
CA ASN A 68 6.58 6.25 17.19
C ASN A 68 6.95 7.73 17.35
N LEU A 69 6.19 8.50 18.15
CA LEU A 69 6.53 9.90 18.43
C LEU A 69 7.87 9.99 19.16
N GLY A 70 8.81 10.73 18.58
CA GLY A 70 10.15 10.95 19.15
C GLY A 70 11.13 9.79 19.00
N LYS A 71 10.72 8.65 18.43
CA LYS A 71 11.59 7.49 18.23
C LYS A 71 12.38 7.56 16.93
N THR A 72 13.61 7.04 16.97
CA THR A 72 14.54 7.01 15.83
C THR A 72 15.19 5.63 15.67
N GLY A 73 15.69 5.35 14.46
CA GLY A 73 16.43 4.12 14.17
C GLY A 73 15.68 2.84 14.55
N ASP A 74 16.32 2.00 15.35
CA ASP A 74 15.83 0.67 15.74
C ASP A 74 14.71 0.71 16.79
N GLU A 75 14.36 1.88 17.34
CA GLU A 75 13.28 2.01 18.32
C GLU A 75 11.88 2.05 17.69
N ILE A 76 11.81 2.22 16.37
CA ILE A 76 10.55 2.36 15.63
C ILE A 76 9.80 1.03 15.62
N ASP A 77 8.56 1.04 16.08
CA ASP A 77 7.66 -0.10 15.95
C ASP A 77 7.00 -0.07 14.57
N ASP A 78 7.34 -1.05 13.74
CA ASP A 78 6.78 -1.22 12.39
C ASP A 78 5.26 -1.23 12.35
N ASN A 79 4.62 -1.69 13.43
CA ASN A 79 3.16 -1.84 13.50
C ASN A 79 2.44 -0.50 13.66
N GLN A 80 3.16 0.59 13.93
CA GLN A 80 2.60 1.89 14.24
C GLN A 80 2.94 2.89 13.13
N SER A 81 2.09 3.89 12.97
CA SER A 81 2.32 4.95 12.01
C SER A 81 3.44 5.89 12.46
N ILE A 82 4.07 6.50 11.47
CA ILE A 82 5.10 7.50 11.58
C ILE A 82 4.54 8.75 10.92
N LEU A 83 4.46 9.83 11.68
CA LEU A 83 3.92 11.10 11.21
C LEU A 83 5.03 12.12 10.98
N PHE A 84 5.00 12.78 9.84
CA PHE A 84 5.88 13.89 9.50
C PHE A 84 5.09 15.16 9.26
N SER A 85 5.69 16.29 9.62
CA SER A 85 5.21 17.64 9.33
C SER A 85 6.31 18.48 8.72
N ILE A 86 5.93 19.57 8.08
CA ILE A 86 6.89 20.53 7.54
C ILE A 86 7.67 21.20 8.68
N LYS A 87 9.01 21.21 8.59
CA LYS A 87 9.95 21.87 9.51
C LYS A 87 9.64 23.36 9.61
N LYS A 88 9.64 23.88 10.84
CA LYS A 88 9.44 25.32 11.09
C LYS A 88 10.69 26.01 11.65
N ASP A 89 11.53 25.26 12.35
CA ASP A 89 12.68 25.77 13.10
C ASP A 89 13.98 25.05 12.69
N ASN A 90 15.14 25.63 13.00
CA ASN A 90 16.48 25.03 12.80
C ASN A 90 16.81 24.58 11.36
N LEU A 91 16.43 25.39 10.38
CA LEU A 91 16.59 25.07 8.96
C LEU A 91 18.03 25.31 8.47
N SER A 92 18.56 24.37 7.68
CA SER A 92 19.76 24.59 6.86
C SER A 92 19.48 25.60 5.74
N ASP A 93 20.50 26.14 5.08
CA ASP A 93 20.29 27.17 4.04
C ASP A 93 19.55 26.62 2.80
N THR A 94 19.80 25.36 2.45
CA THR A 94 19.07 24.62 1.41
C THR A 94 17.61 24.41 1.82
N GLU A 95 17.35 23.99 3.05
CA GLU A 95 15.99 23.86 3.60
C GLU A 95 15.25 25.21 3.63
N LYS A 96 15.93 26.31 3.98
CA LYS A 96 15.36 27.66 3.94
C LYS A 96 14.89 28.03 2.54
N GLU A 97 15.69 27.77 1.51
CA GLU A 97 15.29 28.06 0.13
C GLU A 97 14.06 27.25 -0.28
N GLN A 98 14.03 25.97 0.07
CA GLN A 98 12.88 25.11 -0.21
C GLN A 98 11.64 25.55 0.58
N LEU A 99 11.79 25.94 1.84
CA LEU A 99 10.70 26.43 2.66
C LEU A 99 10.25 27.84 2.31
N LEU A 100 11.11 28.68 1.73
CA LEU A 100 10.69 29.97 1.17
C LEU A 100 9.69 29.76 0.04
N LEU A 101 9.94 28.77 -0.83
CA LEU A 101 9.00 28.37 -1.88
C LEU A 101 7.68 27.85 -1.28
N PHE A 102 7.75 26.95 -0.29
CA PHE A 102 6.57 26.45 0.41
C PHE A 102 5.78 27.57 1.08
N ASN A 103 6.43 28.41 1.88
CA ASN A 103 5.82 29.52 2.60
C ASN A 103 5.21 30.54 1.64
N SER A 104 5.85 30.81 0.50
CA SER A 104 5.29 31.70 -0.51
C SER A 104 4.05 31.11 -1.19
N LEU A 105 4.03 29.80 -1.45
CA LEU A 105 2.83 29.11 -1.93
C LEU A 105 1.72 29.13 -0.88
N PHE A 106 2.01 28.85 0.38
CA PHE A 106 1.02 28.68 1.44
C PHE A 106 0.54 30.00 2.08
N SER A 107 1.23 31.12 1.85
CA SER A 107 0.84 32.44 2.37
C SER A 107 -0.03 33.25 1.41
N LYS A 108 -0.20 32.78 0.17
CA LYS A 108 -0.94 33.48 -0.87
C LYS A 108 -2.29 32.80 -1.14
N LYS A 109 -3.26 33.62 -1.54
CA LYS A 109 -4.52 33.16 -2.12
C LYS A 109 -4.26 32.56 -3.50
N HIS A 110 -4.94 31.46 -3.78
CA HIS A 110 -4.94 30.81 -5.09
C HIS A 110 -6.32 30.86 -5.69
N GLN A 111 -6.40 30.77 -7.01
CA GLN A 111 -7.66 30.67 -7.72
C GLN A 111 -7.60 29.56 -8.76
N LEU A 112 -8.75 28.94 -9.01
CA LEU A 112 -8.99 28.14 -10.20
C LEU A 112 -10.17 28.73 -10.96
N ILE A 113 -10.11 28.69 -12.29
CA ILE A 113 -11.23 29.15 -13.13
C ILE A 113 -12.11 27.95 -13.44
N PHE A 114 -13.40 28.04 -13.08
CA PHE A 114 -14.41 27.04 -13.38
C PHE A 114 -15.61 27.71 -14.04
N GLU A 115 -15.86 27.41 -15.32
CA GLU A 115 -16.97 28.03 -16.07
C GLU A 115 -16.93 29.56 -16.03
N ASP A 116 -15.75 30.13 -16.27
CA ASP A 116 -15.51 31.58 -16.25
C ASP A 116 -15.69 32.25 -14.87
N GLU A 117 -16.02 31.49 -13.82
CA GLU A 117 -16.06 31.94 -12.43
C GLU A 117 -14.74 31.58 -11.71
N PRO A 118 -14.03 32.55 -11.10
CA PRO A 118 -12.89 32.25 -10.26
C PRO A 118 -13.37 31.66 -8.92
N ILE A 119 -12.74 30.57 -8.50
CA ILE A 119 -12.91 29.99 -7.17
C ILE A 119 -11.59 30.17 -6.43
N GLU A 120 -11.60 31.07 -5.43
CA GLU A 120 -10.46 31.37 -4.58
C GLU A 120 -10.37 30.44 -3.37
N PHE A 121 -9.14 30.08 -2.99
CA PHE A 121 -8.85 29.20 -1.87
C PHE A 121 -7.48 29.47 -1.25
N ASP A 122 -7.33 29.03 0.00
CA ASP A 122 -6.10 29.06 0.78
C ASP A 122 -5.65 27.66 1.16
N PHE A 123 -4.35 27.49 1.32
CA PHE A 123 -3.79 26.33 1.99
C PHE A 123 -3.83 26.50 3.51
N ILE A 124 -4.11 25.42 4.22
CA ILE A 124 -4.05 25.42 5.68
C ILE A 124 -2.60 25.13 6.12
N ASN A 125 -1.97 26.07 6.83
CA ASN A 125 -0.57 25.97 7.29
C ASN A 125 -0.40 26.06 8.82
N ASP A 126 -1.44 25.71 9.57
CA ASP A 126 -1.40 25.74 11.03
C ASP A 126 -0.56 24.56 11.60
N LYS A 127 -0.51 24.42 12.93
CA LYS A 127 0.17 23.28 13.59
C LYS A 127 -0.73 22.04 13.69
N SER A 128 -1.93 22.06 13.09
CA SER A 128 -2.88 20.96 13.17
C SER A 128 -2.60 19.88 12.12
N ILE A 129 -3.42 18.83 12.15
CA ILE A 129 -3.42 17.75 11.18
C ILE A 129 -3.87 18.20 9.77
N LEU A 130 -4.44 19.40 9.64
CA LEU A 130 -4.88 19.96 8.36
C LEU A 130 -3.74 20.50 7.50
N SER A 131 -2.62 20.86 8.12
CA SER A 131 -1.43 21.25 7.37
C SER A 131 -0.81 20.05 6.64
N PRO A 132 0.10 20.25 5.68
CA PRO A 132 0.73 19.14 4.99
C PRO A 132 1.39 18.16 5.95
N LYS A 133 1.06 16.87 5.79
CA LYS A 133 1.63 15.75 6.55
C LYS A 133 1.96 14.59 5.65
N ILE A 134 2.94 13.80 6.07
CA ILE A 134 3.18 12.46 5.54
C ILE A 134 2.95 11.46 6.67
N ILE A 135 2.10 10.47 6.43
CA ILE A 135 1.80 9.38 7.36
C ILE A 135 2.33 8.10 6.71
N ILE A 136 3.25 7.41 7.37
CA ILE A 136 3.82 6.15 6.86
C ILE A 136 3.55 5.04 7.86
N VAL A 137 3.12 3.87 7.38
CA VAL A 137 2.98 2.67 8.21
C VAL A 137 3.96 1.63 7.68
N PRO A 138 5.12 1.42 8.35
CA PRO A 138 6.17 0.53 7.83
C PRO A 138 5.68 -0.89 7.57
N LEU A 139 4.86 -1.45 8.47
CA LEU A 139 4.29 -2.80 8.34
C LEU A 139 3.55 -3.02 7.01
N THR A 140 2.80 -2.04 6.53
CA THR A 140 2.02 -2.15 5.28
C THR A 140 2.78 -1.61 4.08
N SER A 141 3.88 -0.89 4.32
CA SER A 141 4.64 -0.13 3.32
C SER A 141 3.78 0.93 2.60
N VAL A 142 2.70 1.37 3.24
CA VAL A 142 1.78 2.38 2.72
C VAL A 142 2.10 3.74 3.34
N GLY A 143 2.13 4.75 2.49
CA GLY A 143 2.22 6.15 2.87
C GLY A 143 1.01 6.96 2.39
N LEU A 144 0.65 7.97 3.17
CA LEU A 144 -0.37 8.96 2.85
C LEU A 144 0.23 10.36 2.95
N LEU A 145 0.20 11.12 1.87
CA LEU A 145 0.42 12.55 1.88
C LEU A 145 -0.94 13.24 2.07
N THR A 146 -1.07 14.10 3.08
CA THR A 146 -2.31 14.85 3.35
C THR A 146 -2.06 16.34 3.31
N PHE A 147 -3.01 17.13 2.81
CA PHE A 147 -2.96 18.60 2.90
C PHE A 147 -4.38 19.20 2.83
N GLY A 148 -4.63 20.22 3.66
CA GLY A 148 -5.91 20.89 3.80
C GLY A 148 -6.01 22.15 2.96
N LEU A 149 -7.17 22.34 2.33
CA LEU A 149 -7.55 23.52 1.56
C LEU A 149 -8.87 24.08 2.11
N GLN A 150 -9.03 25.40 2.08
CA GLN A 150 -10.26 26.10 2.46
C GLN A 150 -10.59 27.16 1.42
N LEU A 151 -11.87 27.40 1.14
CA LEU A 151 -12.26 28.50 0.25
C LEU A 151 -12.12 29.85 0.97
N THR A 152 -11.78 30.90 0.23
CA THR A 152 -11.80 32.27 0.77
C THR A 152 -13.24 32.73 0.93
N ASP A 153 -13.51 33.65 1.85
CA ASP A 153 -14.86 34.15 2.15
C ASP A 153 -15.65 34.59 0.91
N GLU A 154 -14.98 35.16 -0.09
CA GLU A 154 -15.55 35.62 -1.37
C GLU A 154 -16.06 34.46 -2.24
N SER A 155 -15.41 33.31 -2.16
CA SER A 155 -15.74 32.11 -2.95
C SER A 155 -16.47 31.05 -2.15
N ASN A 156 -16.74 31.28 -0.87
CA ASN A 156 -17.06 30.25 0.10
C ASN A 156 -18.53 29.78 0.08
N ASN A 157 -19.01 29.20 -1.01
CA ASN A 157 -20.36 28.62 -1.10
C ASN A 157 -20.34 27.14 -1.52
N PHE A 158 -21.48 26.45 -1.39
CA PHE A 158 -21.58 25.01 -1.70
C PHE A 158 -21.25 24.66 -3.16
N LYS A 159 -21.75 25.44 -4.11
CA LYS A 159 -21.48 25.22 -5.55
C LYS A 159 -19.97 25.25 -5.79
N ASN A 160 -19.30 26.25 -5.24
CA ASN A 160 -17.86 26.41 -5.34
C ASN A 160 -17.10 25.31 -4.62
N LEU A 161 -17.48 24.93 -3.39
CA LEU A 161 -16.83 23.84 -2.65
C LEU A 161 -16.92 22.50 -3.40
N ILE A 162 -18.10 22.19 -3.94
CA ILE A 162 -18.33 20.98 -4.73
C ILE A 162 -17.46 20.97 -6.00
N ASN A 163 -17.48 22.07 -6.77
CA ASN A 163 -16.73 22.16 -8.02
C ASN A 163 -15.21 22.20 -7.76
N PHE A 164 -14.79 22.88 -6.71
CA PHE A 164 -13.41 22.90 -6.22
C PHE A 164 -12.91 21.49 -5.91
N ASN A 165 -13.64 20.75 -5.07
CA ASN A 165 -13.28 19.37 -4.71
C ASN A 165 -13.21 18.45 -5.94
N TYR A 166 -14.17 18.57 -6.87
CA TYR A 166 -14.14 17.84 -8.14
C TYR A 166 -12.91 18.16 -9.00
N LYS A 167 -12.48 19.43 -9.05
CA LYS A 167 -11.35 19.88 -9.87
C LYS A 167 -10.00 19.54 -9.27
N VAL A 168 -9.88 19.62 -7.94
CA VAL A 168 -8.65 19.27 -7.21
C VAL A 168 -8.40 17.77 -7.27
N ARG A 169 -9.45 16.93 -7.19
CA ARG A 169 -9.27 15.48 -7.13
C ARG A 169 -8.66 14.87 -8.39
N VAL A 170 -8.88 15.43 -9.58
CA VAL A 170 -8.51 14.78 -10.86
C VAL A 170 -7.32 15.48 -11.48
N PHE A 171 -6.26 14.72 -11.80
CA PHE A 171 -5.09 15.25 -12.50
C PHE A 171 -4.56 14.30 -13.59
N LYS A 172 -5.46 13.56 -14.25
CA LYS A 172 -5.14 12.74 -15.43
C LYS A 172 -4.72 13.63 -16.62
N ALA A 173 -3.87 13.10 -17.51
CA ALA A 173 -3.54 13.72 -18.78
C ALA A 173 -4.81 14.20 -19.53
N GLY A 174 -4.85 15.48 -19.90
CA GLY A 174 -6.00 16.14 -20.55
C GLY A 174 -7.04 16.73 -19.59
N GLN A 175 -6.92 16.52 -18.29
CA GLN A 175 -7.81 17.07 -17.25
C GLN A 175 -7.03 17.77 -16.12
N LEU A 176 -5.77 18.15 -16.39
CA LEU A 176 -4.96 18.88 -15.42
C LEU A 176 -5.60 20.24 -15.13
N THR A 177 -6.07 20.42 -13.91
CA THR A 177 -6.51 21.71 -13.42
C THR A 177 -5.27 22.54 -13.11
N ASN A 178 -5.12 23.65 -13.82
CA ASN A 178 -4.13 24.67 -13.51
C ASN A 178 -4.73 25.64 -12.48
N PHE A 179 -3.97 25.89 -11.43
CA PHE A 179 -4.24 26.88 -10.40
C PHE A 179 -3.32 28.06 -10.65
N THR A 180 -3.83 29.27 -10.46
CA THR A 180 -3.03 30.49 -10.56
C THR A 180 -2.98 31.13 -9.18
N THR A 181 -1.83 31.66 -8.81
CA THR A 181 -1.73 32.52 -7.63
C THR A 181 -2.50 33.82 -7.90
N VAL A 182 -3.31 34.29 -6.97
CA VAL A 182 -4.07 35.55 -7.14
C VAL A 182 -3.06 36.69 -7.26
N TYR A 183 -3.22 37.51 -8.30
CA TYR A 183 -2.25 38.56 -8.66
C TYR A 183 -2.02 39.52 -7.50
N ASN A 184 -0.76 39.64 -7.08
CA ASN A 184 -0.34 40.69 -6.16
C ASN A 184 0.31 41.82 -6.98
N PRO A 185 -0.22 43.05 -6.93
CA PRO A 185 0.29 44.18 -7.73
C PRO A 185 1.71 44.63 -7.36
N HIS A 186 2.31 44.08 -6.30
CA HIS A 186 3.65 44.43 -5.89
C HIS A 186 4.72 43.85 -6.85
N PRO A 187 5.67 44.64 -7.38
CA PRO A 187 6.68 44.18 -8.36
C PRO A 187 7.49 42.96 -7.89
N ASN A 188 7.90 42.94 -6.62
CA ASN A 188 8.65 41.82 -6.04
C ASN A 188 7.81 40.53 -5.92
N ALA A 189 6.48 40.63 -5.91
CA ALA A 189 5.61 39.46 -5.79
C ALA A 189 5.54 38.67 -7.11
N ALA A 190 5.55 39.37 -8.25
CA ALA A 190 5.56 38.76 -9.58
C ALA A 190 6.83 37.94 -9.85
N GLU A 191 8.01 38.48 -9.45
CA GLU A 191 9.28 37.74 -9.58
C GLU A 191 9.27 36.47 -8.71
N GLN A 192 8.77 36.58 -7.47
CA GLN A 192 8.62 35.42 -6.58
C GLN A 192 7.65 34.38 -7.15
N GLU A 193 6.50 34.79 -7.70
CA GLU A 193 5.52 33.88 -8.32
C GLU A 193 6.10 33.14 -9.51
N GLN A 194 6.90 33.83 -10.34
CA GLN A 194 7.58 33.21 -11.45
C GLN A 194 8.64 32.20 -10.96
N LYS A 195 9.37 32.51 -9.89
CA LYS A 195 10.30 31.55 -9.25
C LYS A 195 9.56 30.32 -8.73
N ILE A 196 8.41 30.50 -8.08
CA ILE A 196 7.58 29.41 -7.56
C ILE A 196 7.08 28.51 -8.68
N ALA A 197 6.49 29.10 -9.72
CA ALA A 197 5.97 28.36 -10.86
C ALA A 197 7.09 27.59 -11.57
N LYS A 198 8.24 28.22 -11.82
CA LYS A 198 9.42 27.56 -12.40
C LYS A 198 9.93 26.40 -11.54
N ALA A 199 10.00 26.58 -10.22
CA ALA A 199 10.45 25.52 -9.32
C ALA A 199 9.47 24.34 -9.24
N LEU A 200 8.16 24.59 -9.27
CA LEU A 200 7.15 23.52 -9.33
C LEU A 200 7.13 22.82 -10.70
N GLN A 201 7.41 23.55 -11.79
CA GLN A 201 7.48 22.99 -13.14
C GLN A 201 8.73 22.13 -13.34
N SER A 202 9.89 22.54 -12.84
CA SER A 202 11.12 21.74 -12.95
C SER A 202 10.98 20.39 -12.25
N LEU A 203 10.26 20.34 -11.12
CA LEU A 203 9.97 19.10 -10.40
C LEU A 203 8.96 18.18 -11.11
N ALA A 204 8.18 18.72 -12.05
CA ALA A 204 7.25 17.91 -12.84
C ALA A 204 7.96 17.05 -13.91
N GLY A 205 9.25 17.31 -14.18
CA GLY A 205 10.02 16.64 -15.23
C GLY A 205 9.51 16.90 -16.65
N ASN A 206 8.65 17.90 -16.83
CA ASN A 206 8.07 18.29 -18.10
C ASN A 206 8.76 19.58 -18.59
N GLU A 207 9.88 19.44 -19.29
CA GLU A 207 10.59 20.58 -19.89
C GLU A 207 9.87 21.17 -21.13
N GLU A 208 8.79 20.54 -21.62
CA GLU A 208 8.25 20.81 -22.97
C GLU A 208 6.98 21.68 -23.05
N SER A 209 6.39 22.19 -21.96
CA SER A 209 5.23 23.08 -22.10
C SER A 209 5.64 24.54 -22.33
N ASN A 210 6.17 24.82 -23.54
CA ASN A 210 6.62 26.12 -24.02
C ASN A 210 5.49 27.13 -24.37
N THR A 211 4.27 26.98 -23.81
CA THR A 211 3.21 27.98 -24.03
C THR A 211 3.41 29.16 -23.08
N SER A 212 3.91 30.26 -23.64
CA SER A 212 4.26 31.53 -22.98
C SER A 212 3.14 32.22 -22.21
N GLU A 213 1.90 31.73 -22.25
CA GLU A 213 0.72 32.45 -21.74
C GLU A 213 0.39 32.20 -20.26
N ASN A 214 0.98 31.21 -19.57
CA ASN A 214 0.59 30.89 -18.18
C ASN A 214 1.79 30.68 -17.23
N GLN A 215 2.70 31.67 -17.16
CA GLN A 215 3.92 31.61 -16.34
C GLN A 215 3.68 31.53 -14.81
N HIS A 216 2.44 31.73 -14.34
CA HIS A 216 2.09 31.69 -12.91
C HIS A 216 1.18 30.52 -12.52
N SER A 217 1.05 29.52 -13.40
CA SER A 217 0.19 28.37 -13.16
C SER A 217 0.95 27.18 -12.57
N TRP A 218 0.31 26.49 -11.63
CA TRP A 218 0.77 25.21 -11.07
C TRP A 218 -0.39 24.21 -11.04
N ASN A 219 -0.11 22.93 -10.82
CA ASN A 219 -1.15 21.90 -10.71
C ASN A 219 -0.89 20.99 -9.50
N ILE A 220 -1.93 20.24 -9.08
CA ILE A 220 -1.86 19.34 -7.93
C ILE A 220 -0.77 18.28 -8.07
N LYS A 221 -0.55 17.74 -9.27
CA LYS A 221 0.49 16.74 -9.51
C LYS A 221 1.88 17.28 -9.21
N ASN A 222 2.16 18.52 -9.63
CA ASN A 222 3.43 19.19 -9.35
C ASN A 222 3.59 19.42 -7.84
N LEU A 223 2.51 19.79 -7.15
CA LEU A 223 2.51 19.96 -5.70
C LEU A 223 2.76 18.65 -4.96
N THR A 224 2.09 17.55 -5.33
CA THR A 224 2.32 16.24 -4.73
C THR A 224 3.73 15.74 -5.00
N ASN A 225 4.26 15.97 -6.21
CA ASN A 225 5.65 15.64 -6.53
C ASN A 225 6.63 16.47 -5.72
N TYR A 226 6.36 17.77 -5.52
CA TYR A 226 7.15 18.63 -4.65
C TYR A 226 7.19 18.10 -3.22
N PHE A 227 6.06 17.69 -2.66
CA PHE A 227 6.00 17.13 -1.31
C PHE A 227 6.71 15.79 -1.16
N LEU A 228 6.76 15.00 -2.23
CA LEU A 228 7.39 13.68 -2.25
C LEU A 228 8.81 13.69 -2.85
N LYS A 229 9.39 14.86 -3.14
CA LYS A 229 10.70 14.98 -3.80
C LYS A 229 11.87 14.42 -2.98
N ASP A 230 11.70 14.35 -1.65
CA ASP A 230 12.71 13.87 -0.72
C ASP A 230 12.80 12.34 -0.72
N PHE A 231 11.83 11.65 -1.35
CA PHE A 231 11.95 10.23 -1.66
C PHE A 231 12.73 10.04 -2.97
N GLU A 232 13.55 8.98 -3.03
CA GLU A 232 14.15 8.55 -4.29
C GLU A 232 13.05 8.28 -5.33
N LYS A 233 13.21 8.77 -6.57
CA LYS A 233 12.17 8.65 -7.60
C LYS A 233 11.72 7.19 -7.84
N GLU A 234 12.60 6.23 -7.62
CA GLU A 234 12.31 4.81 -7.80
C GLU A 234 11.73 4.13 -6.56
N SER A 235 11.82 4.76 -5.38
CA SER A 235 11.40 4.17 -4.11
C SER A 235 9.90 4.21 -3.89
N ILE A 236 9.22 5.20 -4.45
CA ILE A 236 7.78 5.36 -4.30
C ILE A 236 7.01 4.87 -5.51
N GLU A 237 5.88 4.23 -5.26
CA GLU A 237 4.87 3.91 -6.25
C GLU A 237 3.55 4.51 -5.84
N THR A 238 3.00 5.36 -6.69
CA THR A 238 1.73 6.03 -6.41
C THR A 238 0.58 5.06 -6.67
N LEU A 239 -0.28 4.84 -5.67
CA LEU A 239 -1.37 3.86 -5.74
C LEU A 239 -2.62 4.42 -6.43
N SER A 240 -2.69 5.75 -6.61
CA SER A 240 -3.75 6.43 -7.35
C SER A 240 -3.15 7.59 -8.16
N PRO A 241 -2.35 7.32 -9.21
CA PRO A 241 -1.49 8.31 -9.90
C PRO A 241 -2.21 9.49 -10.56
N ASN A 242 -3.53 9.48 -10.58
CA ASN A 242 -4.35 10.50 -11.25
C ASN A 242 -5.47 11.04 -10.37
N ARG A 243 -5.56 10.61 -9.11
CA ARG A 243 -6.68 10.93 -8.22
C ARG A 243 -6.25 11.17 -6.77
N LEU A 244 -6.82 12.21 -6.18
CA LEU A 244 -6.81 12.41 -4.73
C LEU A 244 -8.12 11.86 -4.14
N GLN A 245 -8.01 11.39 -2.91
CA GLN A 245 -9.16 11.23 -2.02
C GLN A 245 -9.42 12.52 -1.27
N ALA A 246 -10.63 12.70 -0.75
CA ALA A 246 -10.95 13.87 0.05
C ALA A 246 -11.75 13.53 1.30
N PHE A 247 -11.50 14.30 2.35
CA PHE A 247 -12.31 14.38 3.54
C PHE A 247 -12.77 15.82 3.68
N THR A 248 -14.07 16.07 3.57
CA THR A 248 -14.65 17.41 3.62
C THR A 248 -15.43 17.63 4.90
N TYR A 249 -15.15 18.74 5.57
CA TYR A 249 -16.04 19.31 6.57
C TYR A 249 -16.73 20.54 5.99
N ALA A 250 -18.05 20.55 6.04
CA ALA A 250 -18.86 21.68 5.61
C ALA A 250 -19.87 22.06 6.70
N ILE A 251 -20.07 23.35 6.90
CA ILE A 251 -21.13 23.88 7.77
C ILE A 251 -21.88 24.96 6.99
N THR A 252 -23.20 24.84 7.04
CA THR A 252 -24.10 25.69 6.27
C THR A 252 -24.38 26.97 7.06
N SER A 253 -24.49 28.12 6.39
CA SER A 253 -25.05 29.30 7.07
C SER A 253 -26.56 29.18 7.29
N ASN A 254 -27.28 28.49 6.40
CA ASN A 254 -28.71 28.24 6.49
C ASN A 254 -29.02 26.75 6.34
N LYS A 255 -30.07 26.28 7.02
CA LYS A 255 -30.52 24.88 6.92
C LYS A 255 -30.98 24.55 5.49
N LEU A 256 -30.31 23.58 4.87
CA LEU A 256 -30.66 23.04 3.56
C LEU A 256 -31.94 22.22 3.63
N GLN A 257 -32.72 22.28 2.55
CA GLN A 257 -33.86 21.38 2.38
C GLN A 257 -33.39 19.95 2.16
N LYS A 258 -34.26 18.97 2.45
CA LYS A 258 -33.90 17.54 2.39
C LYS A 258 -33.27 17.12 1.07
N GLU A 259 -33.87 17.51 -0.06
CA GLU A 259 -33.38 17.15 -1.40
C GLU A 259 -32.02 17.80 -1.70
N GLU A 260 -31.84 19.07 -1.32
CA GLU A 260 -30.57 19.80 -1.47
C GLU A 260 -29.45 19.18 -0.65
N LEU A 261 -29.77 18.82 0.60
CA LEU A 261 -28.86 18.15 1.52
C LEU A 261 -28.40 16.80 0.95
N GLU A 262 -29.32 15.96 0.48
CA GLU A 262 -29.00 14.66 -0.10
C GLU A 262 -28.10 14.78 -1.33
N VAL A 263 -28.40 15.76 -2.21
CA VAL A 263 -27.58 16.06 -3.40
C VAL A 263 -26.21 16.61 -3.02
N ALA A 264 -26.12 17.49 -2.02
CA ALA A 264 -24.85 18.03 -1.53
C ALA A 264 -23.98 16.92 -0.92
N LEU A 265 -24.55 16.07 -0.06
CA LEU A 265 -23.87 14.92 0.54
C LEU A 265 -23.36 13.96 -0.53
N PHE A 266 -24.16 13.66 -1.56
CA PHE A 266 -23.74 12.82 -2.68
C PHE A 266 -22.55 13.43 -3.42
N ARG A 267 -22.65 14.70 -3.79
CA ARG A 267 -21.62 15.40 -4.58
C ARG A 267 -20.31 15.56 -3.79
N LEU A 268 -20.38 15.89 -2.50
CA LEU A 268 -19.20 16.05 -1.67
C LEU A 268 -18.51 14.72 -1.38
N ARG A 269 -19.22 13.68 -0.95
CA ARG A 269 -18.58 12.39 -0.64
C ARG A 269 -17.96 11.73 -1.86
N ARG A 270 -18.68 11.75 -3.00
CA ARG A 270 -18.21 11.16 -4.26
C ARG A 270 -17.37 12.11 -5.11
N LEU A 271 -17.16 13.33 -4.63
CA LEU A 271 -16.45 14.42 -5.29
C LEU A 271 -16.89 14.68 -6.74
N TYR A 272 -18.19 14.68 -7.01
CA TYR A 272 -18.72 14.99 -8.35
C TYR A 272 -18.97 16.48 -8.55
N SER A 273 -18.76 16.96 -9.78
CA SER A 273 -19.12 18.33 -10.15
C SER A 273 -20.63 18.57 -10.02
N TYR A 274 -21.00 19.84 -9.83
CA TYR A 274 -22.37 20.31 -9.82
C TYR A 274 -23.17 19.93 -11.09
N LYS A 275 -22.51 19.72 -12.23
CA LYS A 275 -23.16 19.32 -13.49
C LYS A 275 -23.80 17.92 -13.44
N TYR A 276 -23.29 17.06 -12.56
CA TYR A 276 -23.81 15.71 -12.43
C TYR A 276 -25.05 15.71 -11.54
N HIS A 277 -26.13 15.18 -12.10
CA HIS A 277 -27.39 14.98 -11.40
C HIS A 277 -27.45 13.53 -10.91
N PRO A 278 -27.47 13.30 -9.58
CA PRO A 278 -27.60 11.94 -9.06
C PRO A 278 -28.95 11.35 -9.48
N ALA A 279 -28.95 10.07 -9.85
CA ALA A 279 -30.21 9.34 -9.96
C ALA A 279 -30.81 9.13 -8.57
N LYS A 280 -32.14 9.08 -8.46
CA LYS A 280 -32.83 8.88 -7.17
C LYS A 280 -32.34 7.63 -6.43
N SER A 281 -32.11 6.54 -7.14
CA SER A 281 -31.56 5.30 -6.57
C SER A 281 -30.19 5.45 -5.92
N PHE A 282 -29.39 6.44 -6.31
CA PHE A 282 -28.10 6.74 -5.68
C PHE A 282 -28.24 7.65 -4.44
N LEU A 283 -29.26 8.50 -4.40
CA LEU A 283 -29.57 9.30 -3.21
C LEU A 283 -30.12 8.41 -2.09
N GLU A 284 -30.97 7.45 -2.46
CA GLU A 284 -31.64 6.51 -1.55
C GLU A 284 -30.76 5.31 -1.16
N LYS A 285 -29.53 5.23 -1.68
CA LYS A 285 -28.64 4.09 -1.39
C LYS A 285 -28.31 4.06 0.10
N GLN A 286 -28.86 3.06 0.78
CA GLN A 286 -28.60 2.80 2.20
C GLN A 286 -27.13 2.46 2.43
N GLY A 287 -26.59 2.84 3.59
CA GLY A 287 -25.23 2.51 4.02
C GLY A 287 -24.12 3.45 3.55
N GLU A 288 -24.42 4.53 2.81
CA GLU A 288 -23.41 5.57 2.47
C GLU A 288 -23.57 6.87 3.27
N ILE A 289 -24.67 7.01 4.02
CA ILE A 289 -24.97 8.17 4.85
C ILE A 289 -25.47 7.67 6.20
N ILE A 290 -24.99 8.28 7.28
CA ILE A 290 -25.58 8.19 8.62
C ILE A 290 -25.87 9.59 9.14
N GLN A 291 -26.83 9.68 10.05
CA GLN A 291 -27.19 10.91 10.73
C GLN A 291 -27.21 10.63 12.24
N THR A 292 -26.30 11.26 12.98
CA THR A 292 -26.16 11.03 14.43
C THR A 292 -27.02 11.99 15.25
N PHE A 293 -27.27 13.19 14.71
CA PHE A 293 -28.15 14.22 15.25
C PHE A 293 -28.87 14.93 14.10
N ASP A 294 -29.89 15.73 14.43
CA ASP A 294 -30.68 16.46 13.44
C ASP A 294 -29.83 17.34 12.51
N GLU A 295 -28.71 17.86 13.01
CA GLU A 295 -27.80 18.75 12.30
C GLU A 295 -26.55 18.06 11.76
N ILE A 296 -26.18 16.85 12.22
CA ILE A 296 -24.91 16.22 11.87
C ILE A 296 -25.13 15.08 10.88
N HIS A 297 -24.78 15.34 9.62
CA HIS A 297 -24.85 14.36 8.55
C HIS A 297 -23.45 13.89 8.17
N MET A 298 -23.24 12.58 8.13
CA MET A 298 -21.97 11.98 7.76
C MET A 298 -22.19 11.13 6.53
N GLY A 299 -21.32 11.28 5.53
CA GLY A 299 -21.36 10.49 4.31
C GLY A 299 -19.98 9.93 3.99
N SER A 300 -19.95 8.70 3.48
CA SER A 300 -18.70 8.08 3.03
C SER A 300 -18.91 7.33 1.71
N SER A 301 -17.85 7.25 0.93
CA SER A 301 -17.80 6.56 -0.36
C SER A 301 -16.37 6.17 -0.68
N VAL A 302 -16.16 5.47 -1.79
CA VAL A 302 -14.82 5.07 -2.22
C VAL A 302 -13.97 6.28 -2.61
N GLU A 303 -14.56 7.39 -3.04
CA GLU A 303 -13.86 8.61 -3.48
C GLU A 303 -13.63 9.64 -2.37
N GLY A 304 -14.25 9.48 -1.21
CA GLY A 304 -14.13 10.44 -0.13
C GLY A 304 -15.20 10.31 0.95
N ALA A 305 -15.05 11.13 1.98
CA ALA A 305 -15.99 11.28 3.07
C ALA A 305 -16.34 12.75 3.31
N VAL A 306 -17.53 12.98 3.87
CA VAL A 306 -18.04 14.31 4.22
C VAL A 306 -18.67 14.26 5.61
N LEU A 307 -18.38 15.27 6.43
CA LEU A 307 -19.23 15.65 7.56
C LEU A 307 -19.83 17.01 7.27
N LEU A 308 -21.16 17.05 7.20
CA LEU A 308 -21.93 18.25 6.90
C LEU A 308 -22.80 18.61 8.11
N LEU A 309 -22.56 19.80 8.67
CA LEU A 309 -23.40 20.38 9.70
C LEU A 309 -24.52 21.20 9.03
N ASN A 310 -25.74 20.67 9.03
CA ASN A 310 -26.91 21.26 8.40
C ASN A 310 -27.78 22.00 9.42
N GLY A 311 -27.50 23.28 9.60
CA GLY A 311 -28.24 24.16 10.49
C GLY A 311 -28.02 25.62 10.14
N ASP A 312 -28.83 26.50 10.75
CA ASP A 312 -28.52 27.93 10.74
C ASP A 312 -27.38 28.17 11.72
N HIS A 313 -26.21 28.58 11.20
CA HIS A 313 -24.98 28.74 11.99
C HIS A 313 -25.18 29.60 13.23
N ASP A 314 -25.95 30.67 13.09
CA ASP A 314 -26.13 31.66 14.17
C ASP A 314 -27.13 31.17 15.22
N GLN A 315 -27.94 30.14 14.89
CA GLN A 315 -28.88 29.47 15.81
C GLN A 315 -28.33 28.18 16.41
N LEU A 316 -27.22 27.66 15.89
CA LEU A 316 -26.62 26.42 16.38
C LEU A 316 -26.06 26.62 17.79
N PRO A 317 -26.19 25.61 18.68
CA PRO A 317 -25.50 25.61 19.97
C PRO A 317 -24.00 25.87 19.82
N ASN A 318 -23.42 26.60 20.79
CA ASN A 318 -21.99 26.98 20.77
C ASN A 318 -21.02 25.81 20.51
N PHE A 319 -21.36 24.60 20.98
CA PHE A 319 -20.52 23.42 20.76
C PHE A 319 -20.52 22.95 19.29
N LEU A 320 -21.61 23.16 18.55
CA LEU A 320 -21.70 22.84 17.12
C LEU A 320 -21.08 23.95 16.24
N GLN A 321 -21.11 25.20 16.68
CA GLN A 321 -20.40 26.29 15.99
C GLN A 321 -18.88 26.03 15.95
N ARG A 322 -18.34 25.41 17.00
CA ARG A 322 -16.92 25.03 17.12
C ARG A 322 -16.62 23.58 16.71
N TYR A 323 -17.55 22.93 16.00
CA TYR A 323 -17.42 21.51 15.69
C TYR A 323 -16.23 21.19 14.78
N HIS A 324 -15.71 22.16 14.02
CA HIS A 324 -14.49 22.00 13.23
C HIS A 324 -13.30 21.51 14.07
N ASP A 325 -13.15 21.93 15.34
CA ASP A 325 -12.10 21.45 16.25
C ASP A 325 -12.25 19.95 16.55
N VAL A 326 -13.51 19.50 16.72
CA VAL A 326 -13.88 18.09 16.93
C VAL A 326 -13.57 17.26 15.69
N ILE A 327 -13.88 17.78 14.50
CA ILE A 327 -13.58 17.09 13.24
C ILE A 327 -12.08 16.87 13.08
N LYS A 328 -11.28 17.92 13.29
CA LYS A 328 -9.82 17.87 13.16
C LYS A 328 -9.20 16.87 14.15
N SER A 329 -9.68 16.85 15.39
CA SER A 329 -9.08 16.07 16.47
C SER A 329 -9.58 14.62 16.57
N ARG A 330 -10.71 14.27 15.94
CA ARG A 330 -11.37 12.96 16.10
C ARG A 330 -11.75 12.28 14.79
N TYR A 331 -12.64 12.90 14.02
CA TYR A 331 -13.24 12.27 12.84
C TYR A 331 -12.24 12.11 11.69
N PHE A 332 -11.35 13.07 11.50
CA PHE A 332 -10.34 12.95 10.44
C PHE A 332 -9.38 11.78 10.69
N TRP A 333 -8.94 11.57 11.94
CA TRP A 333 -8.10 10.43 12.31
C TRP A 333 -8.78 9.09 12.06
N THR A 334 -10.07 9.01 12.33
CA THR A 334 -10.89 7.83 12.05
C THR A 334 -10.96 7.55 10.55
N TYR A 335 -11.12 8.59 9.73
CA TYR A 335 -11.10 8.44 8.28
C TYR A 335 -9.73 8.03 7.76
N ILE A 336 -8.64 8.64 8.25
CA ILE A 336 -7.26 8.24 7.92
C ILE A 336 -7.06 6.76 8.20
N LEU A 337 -7.50 6.27 9.36
CA LEU A 337 -7.36 4.88 9.75
C LEU A 337 -8.07 3.95 8.77
N ALA A 338 -9.36 4.18 8.50
CA ALA A 338 -10.13 3.37 7.57
C ALA A 338 -9.57 3.42 6.14
N TYR A 339 -9.12 4.60 5.69
CA TYR A 339 -8.51 4.75 4.38
C TYR A 339 -7.17 4.05 4.28
N HIS A 340 -6.30 4.17 5.29
CA HIS A 340 -5.05 3.42 5.36
C HIS A 340 -5.31 1.90 5.32
N GLN A 341 -6.26 1.40 6.11
CA GLN A 341 -6.67 -0.01 6.11
C GLN A 341 -7.05 -0.49 4.71
N ARG A 342 -7.86 0.29 3.97
CA ARG A 342 -8.23 -0.03 2.58
C ARG A 342 -6.99 -0.17 1.69
N ILE A 343 -6.11 0.82 1.73
CA ILE A 343 -4.94 0.86 0.87
C ILE A 343 -3.94 -0.26 1.23
N ALA A 344 -3.79 -0.56 2.52
CA ALA A 344 -2.99 -1.68 3.00
C ALA A 344 -3.51 -3.02 2.47
N LEU A 345 -4.82 -3.24 2.46
CA LEU A 345 -5.41 -4.47 1.92
C LEU A 345 -5.27 -4.57 0.40
N ILE A 346 -5.48 -3.48 -0.32
CA ILE A 346 -5.25 -3.45 -1.78
C ILE A 346 -3.77 -3.75 -2.08
N ASN A 347 -2.84 -3.18 -1.29
CA ASN A 347 -1.42 -3.47 -1.45
C ASN A 347 -1.12 -4.95 -1.15
N ALA A 348 -1.68 -5.51 -0.08
CA ALA A 348 -1.50 -6.91 0.26
C ALA A 348 -2.06 -7.84 -0.82
N ALA A 349 -3.24 -7.55 -1.38
CA ALA A 349 -3.80 -8.29 -2.51
C ALA A 349 -2.86 -8.26 -3.72
N ALA A 350 -2.29 -7.09 -4.05
CA ALA A 350 -1.32 -6.96 -5.13
C ALA A 350 -0.02 -7.74 -4.86
N GLU A 351 0.46 -7.74 -3.62
CA GLU A 351 1.62 -8.54 -3.19
C GLU A 351 1.33 -10.05 -3.35
N VAL A 352 0.18 -10.52 -2.89
CA VAL A 352 -0.30 -11.92 -3.02
C VAL A 352 -0.42 -12.32 -4.49
N ALA A 353 -1.08 -11.51 -5.32
CA ALA A 353 -1.20 -11.76 -6.75
C ALA A 353 0.18 -11.83 -7.45
N SER A 354 1.13 -10.98 -7.04
CA SER A 354 2.48 -10.96 -7.64
C SER A 354 3.31 -12.22 -7.37
N MET A 355 2.97 -12.99 -6.32
CA MET A 355 3.65 -14.24 -6.01
C MET A 355 3.40 -15.33 -7.07
N TYR A 356 2.30 -15.21 -7.82
CA TYR A 356 1.92 -16.12 -8.91
C TYR A 356 2.29 -15.57 -10.29
N SER A 357 3.46 -14.95 -10.42
CA SER A 357 3.97 -14.53 -11.73
C SER A 357 4.25 -15.75 -12.62
N ILE A 358 3.92 -15.67 -13.92
CA ILE A 358 3.98 -16.75 -14.92
C ILE A 358 5.31 -17.52 -14.92
N ASP A 359 6.41 -16.86 -14.53
CA ASP A 359 7.77 -17.40 -14.61
C ASP A 359 8.42 -17.71 -13.25
N ARG A 360 7.72 -17.51 -12.13
CA ARG A 360 8.27 -17.77 -10.79
C ARG A 360 7.24 -18.38 -9.86
N GLU A 361 7.58 -19.55 -9.34
CA GLU A 361 6.78 -20.22 -8.33
C GLU A 361 7.02 -19.58 -6.95
N PRO A 362 5.97 -19.42 -6.13
CA PRO A 362 6.11 -18.90 -4.78
C PRO A 362 6.95 -19.83 -3.90
N SER A 363 7.88 -19.27 -3.14
CA SER A 363 8.61 -20.03 -2.10
C SER A 363 7.77 -20.13 -0.82
N SER A 364 7.93 -21.23 -0.07
CA SER A 364 7.30 -21.40 1.25
C SER A 364 7.61 -20.25 2.20
N GLU A 365 8.84 -19.77 2.15
CA GLU A 365 9.33 -18.68 2.99
C GLU A 365 8.61 -17.37 2.66
N SER A 366 8.41 -17.08 1.37
CA SER A 366 7.67 -15.91 0.92
C SER A 366 6.21 -15.97 1.35
N LEU A 367 5.53 -17.11 1.18
CA LEU A 367 4.16 -17.27 1.62
C LEU A 367 4.04 -17.11 3.15
N SER A 368 4.91 -17.76 3.91
CA SER A 368 4.92 -17.66 5.38
C SER A 368 5.18 -16.24 5.86
N ALA A 369 6.07 -15.50 5.20
CA ALA A 369 6.34 -14.11 5.52
C ALA A 369 5.10 -13.23 5.29
N ASN A 370 4.38 -13.44 4.18
CA ASN A 370 3.17 -12.68 3.86
C ASN A 370 1.98 -13.03 4.75
N LEU A 371 1.79 -14.31 5.09
CA LEU A 371 0.83 -14.75 6.10
C LEU A 371 1.10 -14.09 7.47
N SER A 372 2.36 -14.06 7.89
CA SER A 372 2.77 -13.40 9.12
C SER A 372 2.51 -11.89 9.06
N LYS A 373 2.85 -11.23 7.95
CA LYS A 373 2.58 -9.81 7.71
C LYS A 373 1.08 -9.51 7.78
N LEU A 374 0.23 -10.30 7.13
CA LEU A 374 -1.21 -10.10 7.15
C LEU A 374 -1.85 -10.36 8.50
N SER A 375 -1.37 -11.37 9.22
CA SER A 375 -1.77 -11.60 10.61
C SER A 375 -1.45 -10.39 11.48
N ARG A 376 -0.27 -9.79 11.30
CA ARG A 376 0.09 -8.53 11.99
C ARG A 376 -0.81 -7.37 11.58
N ILE A 377 -1.12 -7.21 10.29
CA ILE A 377 -2.04 -6.17 9.81
C ILE A 377 -3.41 -6.34 10.45
N GLN A 378 -3.95 -7.56 10.50
CA GLN A 378 -5.24 -7.84 11.14
C GLN A 378 -5.21 -7.52 12.65
N LEU A 379 -4.15 -7.91 13.35
CA LEU A 379 -4.06 -7.75 14.81
C LEU A 379 -3.74 -6.31 15.25
N LYS A 380 -3.03 -5.53 14.42
CA LYS A 380 -2.48 -4.23 14.81
C LYS A 380 -3.07 -3.06 14.06
N CYS A 381 -3.64 -3.29 12.88
CA CYS A 381 -4.16 -2.23 12.03
C CYS A 381 -5.65 -2.35 11.77
N MET A 382 -6.32 -3.48 12.05
CA MET A 382 -7.77 -3.65 11.88
C MET A 382 -8.46 -3.68 13.25
N PHE A 383 -9.50 -2.88 13.41
CA PHE A 383 -10.18 -2.71 14.69
C PHE A 383 -11.68 -2.94 14.49
N ASN A 384 -12.32 -3.62 15.43
CA ASN A 384 -13.77 -3.77 15.41
C ASN A 384 -14.46 -2.54 16.01
N GLU A 385 -13.86 -1.93 17.03
CA GLU A 385 -14.31 -0.69 17.65
C GLU A 385 -13.08 0.17 17.89
N ILE A 386 -13.21 1.48 17.73
CA ILE A 386 -12.09 2.42 17.86
C ILE A 386 -12.25 3.37 19.04
N SER A 387 -13.44 3.44 19.63
CA SER A 387 -13.83 4.46 20.59
C SER A 387 -14.80 3.92 21.63
N PRO A 388 -14.84 4.45 22.86
CA PRO A 388 -15.94 4.20 23.79
C PRO A 388 -17.25 4.91 23.38
N TYR A 389 -17.22 5.81 22.39
CA TYR A 389 -18.38 6.58 21.95
C TYR A 389 -19.02 5.99 20.69
N THR A 390 -20.32 5.70 20.76
CA THR A 390 -21.11 5.11 19.68
C THR A 390 -20.96 5.88 18.36
N GLN A 391 -21.08 7.21 18.38
CA GLN A 391 -21.03 8.03 17.15
C GLN A 391 -19.71 7.94 16.38
N GLN A 392 -18.60 7.76 17.11
CA GLN A 392 -17.28 7.62 16.51
C GLN A 392 -17.13 6.23 15.87
N ASN A 393 -17.65 5.19 16.52
CA ASN A 393 -17.70 3.84 15.96
C ASN A 393 -18.66 3.78 14.77
N ASP A 394 -19.84 4.42 14.83
CA ASP A 394 -20.78 4.48 13.71
C ASP A 394 -20.16 5.11 12.46
N PHE A 395 -19.40 6.20 12.63
CA PHE A 395 -18.67 6.82 11.53
C PHE A 395 -17.56 5.90 11.00
N TYR A 396 -16.84 5.22 11.88
CA TYR A 396 -15.83 4.25 11.49
C TYR A 396 -16.44 3.07 10.71
N TYR A 397 -17.56 2.52 11.17
CA TYR A 397 -18.30 1.48 10.47
C TYR A 397 -18.80 1.95 9.11
N LEU A 398 -19.39 3.16 9.04
CA LEU A 398 -19.77 3.76 7.78
C LEU A 398 -18.58 3.79 6.81
N CYS A 399 -17.40 4.23 7.27
CA CYS A 399 -16.22 4.24 6.42
C CYS A 399 -15.72 2.83 6.07
N SER A 400 -15.72 1.89 7.01
CA SER A 400 -15.29 0.50 6.79
C SER A 400 -16.12 -0.19 5.72
N GLU A 401 -17.45 -0.05 5.79
CA GLU A 401 -18.39 -0.64 4.84
C GLU A 401 -18.29 0.00 3.45
N THR A 402 -18.25 1.33 3.36
CA THR A 402 -18.17 2.03 2.07
C THR A 402 -16.83 1.81 1.38
N LEU A 403 -15.75 1.70 2.16
CA LEU A 403 -14.41 1.33 1.69
C LEU A 403 -14.24 -0.19 1.52
N ARG A 404 -15.29 -0.98 1.77
CA ARG A 404 -15.36 -2.44 1.58
C ARG A 404 -14.24 -3.19 2.30
N LEU A 405 -13.84 -2.73 3.49
CA LEU A 405 -12.73 -3.36 4.23
C LEU A 405 -13.00 -4.84 4.54
N PRO A 406 -14.20 -5.25 5.00
CA PRO A 406 -14.45 -6.67 5.27
C PRO A 406 -14.35 -7.52 4.00
N SER A 407 -14.88 -7.04 2.87
CA SER A 407 -14.81 -7.76 1.59
C SER A 407 -13.37 -7.89 1.08
N LEU A 408 -12.58 -6.80 1.13
CA LEU A 408 -11.16 -6.83 0.73
C LEU A 408 -10.34 -7.76 1.63
N PHE A 409 -10.66 -7.80 2.92
CA PHE A 409 -9.97 -8.67 3.86
C PHE A 409 -10.23 -10.15 3.58
N GLU A 410 -11.49 -10.53 3.34
CA GLU A 410 -11.82 -11.92 2.98
C GLU A 410 -11.25 -12.30 1.61
N GLU A 411 -11.24 -11.39 0.62
CA GLU A 411 -10.61 -11.62 -0.70
C GLU A 411 -9.12 -12.00 -0.55
N VAL A 412 -8.34 -11.20 0.20
CA VAL A 412 -6.90 -11.48 0.43
C VAL A 412 -6.69 -12.82 1.16
N LYS A 413 -7.58 -13.14 2.11
CA LYS A 413 -7.50 -14.37 2.89
C LYS A 413 -7.84 -15.61 2.06
N GLU A 414 -8.84 -15.51 1.18
CA GLU A 414 -9.21 -16.56 0.22
C GLU A 414 -8.06 -16.82 -0.77
N GLU A 415 -7.49 -15.77 -1.37
CA GLU A 415 -6.34 -15.91 -2.30
C GLU A 415 -5.16 -16.62 -1.63
N ILE A 416 -4.83 -16.28 -0.39
CA ILE A 416 -3.75 -16.93 0.34
C ILE A 416 -4.06 -18.38 0.69
N ALA A 417 -5.31 -18.68 1.05
CA ALA A 417 -5.73 -20.04 1.31
C ALA A 417 -5.58 -20.91 0.05
N GLU A 418 -5.93 -20.38 -1.12
CA GLU A 418 -5.74 -21.05 -2.42
C GLU A 418 -4.25 -21.29 -2.72
N ILE A 419 -3.39 -20.28 -2.53
CA ILE A 419 -1.93 -20.43 -2.72
C ILE A 419 -1.38 -21.51 -1.78
N ASN A 420 -1.83 -21.53 -0.53
CA ASN A 420 -1.39 -22.54 0.45
C ASN A 420 -1.82 -23.95 0.03
N VAL A 421 -3.03 -24.14 -0.51
CA VAL A 421 -3.47 -25.43 -1.05
C VAL A 421 -2.55 -25.88 -2.20
N LEU A 422 -2.28 -24.99 -3.16
CA LEU A 422 -1.44 -25.31 -4.32
C LEU A 422 0.01 -25.66 -3.93
N LEU A 423 0.60 -24.95 -2.97
CA LEU A 423 1.93 -25.27 -2.44
C LEU A 423 1.96 -26.62 -1.71
N ASN A 424 0.96 -26.91 -0.88
CA ASN A 424 0.88 -28.19 -0.17
C ASN A 424 0.70 -29.37 -1.13
N GLU A 425 -0.11 -29.22 -2.18
CA GLU A 425 -0.24 -30.25 -3.21
C GLU A 425 1.08 -30.50 -3.94
N LYS A 426 1.80 -29.42 -4.26
CA LYS A 426 3.10 -29.53 -4.92
C LYS A 426 4.12 -30.22 -4.04
N TRP A 427 4.25 -29.82 -2.76
CA TRP A 427 5.18 -30.48 -1.84
C TRP A 427 4.86 -31.96 -1.66
N ARG A 428 3.57 -32.33 -1.65
CA ARG A 428 3.18 -33.73 -1.62
C ARG A 428 3.70 -34.48 -2.86
N ARG A 429 3.61 -33.89 -4.05
CA ARG A 429 4.17 -34.48 -5.29
C ARG A 429 5.69 -34.56 -5.23
N ASP A 430 6.36 -33.51 -4.79
CA ASP A 430 7.83 -33.48 -4.67
C ASP A 430 8.34 -34.53 -3.67
N ASP A 431 7.64 -34.73 -2.55
CA ASP A 431 7.96 -35.76 -1.56
C ASP A 431 7.67 -37.17 -2.08
N GLU A 432 6.57 -37.36 -2.83
CA GLU A 432 6.27 -38.63 -3.51
C GLU A 432 7.34 -38.96 -4.56
N GLU A 433 7.78 -37.97 -5.34
CA GLU A 433 8.84 -38.12 -6.33
C GLU A 433 10.18 -38.44 -5.67
N LYS A 434 10.54 -37.77 -4.56
CA LYS A 434 11.75 -38.08 -3.79
C LYS A 434 11.71 -39.49 -3.24
N ARG A 435 10.59 -39.91 -2.64
CA ARG A 435 10.41 -41.29 -2.15
C ARG A 435 10.53 -42.31 -3.29
N LEU A 436 9.95 -42.02 -4.45
CA LEU A 436 10.06 -42.89 -5.62
C LEU A 436 11.52 -42.96 -6.12
N GLN A 437 12.24 -41.84 -6.13
CA GLN A 437 13.66 -41.81 -6.49
C GLN A 437 14.52 -42.59 -5.49
N GLU A 438 14.23 -42.46 -4.19
CA GLU A 438 14.89 -43.23 -3.12
C GLU A 438 14.62 -44.73 -3.27
N GLU A 439 13.37 -45.14 -3.52
CA GLU A 439 13.03 -46.53 -3.79
C GLU A 439 13.73 -47.08 -5.04
N ILE A 440 13.79 -46.30 -6.12
CA ILE A 440 14.52 -46.70 -7.35
C ILE A 440 16.01 -46.82 -7.06
N ALA A 441 16.58 -45.89 -6.28
CA ALA A 441 17.97 -45.93 -5.86
C ALA A 441 18.26 -47.16 -4.97
N GLU A 442 17.35 -47.48 -4.06
CA GLU A 442 17.44 -48.66 -3.19
C GLU A 442 17.32 -49.95 -3.98
N LYS A 443 16.35 -50.07 -4.90
CA LYS A 443 16.24 -51.21 -5.83
C LYS A 443 17.50 -51.38 -6.66
N ARG A 444 18.10 -50.29 -7.16
CA ARG A 444 19.39 -50.34 -7.85
C ARG A 444 20.52 -50.82 -6.94
N ARG A 445 20.55 -50.39 -5.67
CA ARG A 445 21.54 -50.82 -4.68
C ARG A 445 21.37 -52.31 -4.35
N ASN A 446 20.14 -52.76 -4.12
CA ASN A 446 19.82 -54.15 -3.81
C ASN A 446 20.11 -55.08 -5.00
N ASN A 447 19.80 -54.67 -6.22
CA ASN A 447 20.19 -55.42 -7.42
C ASN A 447 21.71 -55.53 -7.56
N LYS A 448 22.46 -54.46 -7.30
CA LYS A 448 23.93 -54.49 -7.29
C LYS A 448 24.47 -55.45 -6.22
N LEU A 449 23.91 -55.41 -5.01
CA LEU A 449 24.28 -56.33 -3.92
C LEU A 449 23.92 -57.79 -4.26
N GLY A 450 22.76 -58.05 -4.84
CA GLY A 450 22.34 -59.38 -5.28
C GLY A 450 23.26 -59.96 -6.35
N ILE A 451 23.67 -59.16 -7.34
CA ILE A 451 24.67 -59.56 -8.33
C ILE A 451 26.00 -59.89 -7.65
N LEU A 452 26.44 -59.07 -6.69
CA LEU A 452 27.70 -59.27 -5.98
C LEU A 452 27.67 -60.53 -5.10
N LEU A 453 26.56 -60.78 -4.41
CA LEU A 453 26.33 -62.00 -3.65
C LEU A 453 26.28 -63.24 -4.57
N ALA A 454 25.62 -63.15 -5.72
CA ALA A 454 25.58 -64.25 -6.70
C ALA A 454 26.99 -64.59 -7.20
N ILE A 455 27.82 -63.57 -7.50
CA ILE A 455 29.23 -63.76 -7.88
C ILE A 455 30.03 -64.46 -6.77
N LEU A 456 29.73 -64.22 -5.49
CA LEU A 456 30.39 -64.86 -4.36
C LEU A 456 29.90 -66.29 -4.08
N ILE A 457 28.60 -66.55 -4.26
CA ILE A 457 27.97 -67.83 -3.96
C ILE A 457 28.25 -68.88 -5.04
N ILE A 458 28.28 -68.49 -6.32
CA ILE A 458 28.51 -69.44 -7.44
C ILE A 458 29.81 -70.24 -7.24
N PRO A 459 30.98 -69.63 -6.92
CA PRO A 459 32.21 -70.37 -6.63
C PRO A 459 32.10 -71.31 -5.43
N GLN A 460 31.36 -70.93 -4.38
CA GLN A 460 31.18 -71.76 -3.19
C GLN A 460 30.32 -72.99 -3.48
N ILE A 461 29.24 -72.84 -4.25
CA ILE A 461 28.43 -73.97 -4.72
C ILE A 461 29.27 -74.90 -5.60
N TRP A 462 30.06 -74.34 -6.51
CA TRP A 462 30.97 -75.12 -7.37
C TRP A 462 32.02 -75.89 -6.55
N LEU A 463 32.63 -75.25 -5.55
CA LEU A 463 33.57 -75.88 -4.62
C LEU A 463 32.90 -76.96 -3.77
N ALA A 464 31.68 -76.74 -3.30
CA ALA A 464 30.92 -77.72 -2.54
C ALA A 464 30.62 -78.97 -3.39
N ILE A 465 30.15 -78.78 -4.64
CA ILE A 465 29.89 -79.89 -5.58
C ILE A 465 31.18 -80.66 -5.87
N LEU A 466 32.30 -79.96 -6.13
CA LEU A 466 33.61 -80.57 -6.31
C LEU A 466 34.05 -81.37 -5.08
N SER A 467 33.78 -80.86 -3.87
CA SER A 467 34.16 -81.51 -2.62
C SER A 467 33.33 -82.75 -2.28
N THR A 468 32.08 -82.84 -2.75
CA THR A 468 31.23 -84.02 -2.56
C THR A 468 31.60 -85.18 -3.49
N GLU A 469 32.29 -84.93 -4.60
CA GLU A 469 32.74 -85.95 -5.55
C GLU A 469 34.26 -86.17 -5.54
N VAL A 470 34.91 -85.96 -4.40
CA VAL A 470 36.37 -86.09 -4.23
C VAL A 470 36.90 -87.46 -4.70
N THR A 471 36.14 -88.53 -4.52
CA THR A 471 36.55 -89.88 -4.95
C THR A 471 36.49 -90.10 -6.48
N MET A 472 35.56 -89.46 -7.20
CA MET A 472 35.55 -89.48 -8.67
C MET A 472 36.63 -88.54 -9.25
N TRP A 473 36.85 -87.39 -8.63
CA TRP A 473 37.89 -86.45 -9.05
C TRP A 473 39.31 -86.98 -8.85
N GLN A 474 39.58 -87.70 -7.76
CA GLN A 474 40.89 -88.33 -7.54
C GLN A 474 41.22 -89.30 -8.68
N ASN A 475 40.27 -90.17 -9.04
CA ASN A 475 40.42 -91.13 -10.13
C ASN A 475 40.58 -90.44 -11.51
N PHE A 476 39.88 -89.34 -11.75
CA PHE A 476 40.02 -88.56 -12.98
C PHE A 476 41.36 -87.81 -13.06
N ILE A 477 41.83 -87.23 -11.95
CA ILE A 477 43.14 -86.56 -11.85
C ILE A 477 44.27 -87.57 -12.08
N ASP A 478 44.17 -88.76 -11.50
CA ASP A 478 45.17 -89.80 -11.66
C ASP A 478 45.22 -90.32 -13.12
N GLN A 479 44.08 -90.39 -13.81
CA GLN A 479 44.02 -90.76 -15.24
C GLN A 479 44.43 -89.64 -16.20
N ASN A 480 44.19 -88.36 -15.88
CA ASN A 480 44.36 -87.23 -16.78
C ASN A 480 45.32 -86.15 -16.24
N SER A 481 46.29 -86.53 -15.43
CA SER A 481 47.21 -85.62 -14.70
C SER A 481 47.89 -84.56 -15.58
N VAL A 482 48.21 -84.89 -16.83
CA VAL A 482 48.79 -83.93 -17.80
C VAL A 482 47.79 -82.84 -18.20
N LEU A 483 46.54 -83.21 -18.50
CA LEU A 483 45.47 -82.26 -18.86
C LEU A 483 45.10 -81.37 -17.67
N VAL A 484 45.05 -81.95 -16.46
CA VAL A 484 44.77 -81.21 -15.22
C VAL A 484 45.88 -80.18 -14.94
N ASN A 485 47.14 -80.52 -15.15
CA ASN A 485 48.24 -79.57 -15.02
C ASN A 485 48.17 -78.42 -16.04
N ILE A 486 47.84 -78.72 -17.30
CA ILE A 486 47.63 -77.69 -18.33
C ILE A 486 46.46 -76.77 -17.94
N PHE A 487 45.35 -77.34 -17.47
CA PHE A 487 44.17 -76.58 -17.06
C PHE A 487 44.46 -75.70 -15.83
N ASN A 488 45.19 -76.21 -14.84
CA ASN A 488 45.64 -75.43 -13.69
C ASN A 488 46.54 -74.27 -14.10
N VAL A 489 47.47 -74.46 -15.04
CA VAL A 489 48.29 -73.38 -15.59
C VAL A 489 47.42 -72.32 -16.27
N ILE A 490 46.43 -72.73 -17.07
CA ILE A 490 45.49 -71.80 -17.72
C ILE A 490 44.68 -71.00 -16.68
N ILE A 491 44.15 -71.67 -15.65
CA ILE A 491 43.42 -71.01 -14.55
C ILE A 491 44.32 -69.97 -13.86
N TRP A 492 45.56 -70.33 -13.51
CA TRP A 492 46.49 -69.39 -12.87
C TRP A 492 46.81 -68.20 -13.76
N VAL A 493 46.99 -68.40 -15.08
CA VAL A 493 47.20 -67.31 -16.03
C VAL A 493 45.99 -66.37 -16.09
N VAL A 494 44.76 -66.91 -16.09
CA VAL A 494 43.53 -66.12 -16.07
C VAL A 494 43.39 -65.34 -14.75
N ILE A 495 43.63 -65.98 -13.61
CA ILE A 495 43.58 -65.33 -12.29
C ILE A 495 44.60 -64.19 -12.22
N ILE A 496 45.85 -64.44 -12.65
CA ILE A 496 46.91 -63.41 -12.70
C ILE A 496 46.50 -62.27 -13.66
N GLY A 497 45.92 -62.59 -14.82
CA GLY A 497 45.43 -61.59 -15.78
C GLY A 497 44.32 -60.72 -15.20
N ILE A 498 43.36 -61.30 -14.48
CA ILE A 498 42.28 -60.56 -13.81
C ILE A 498 42.84 -59.71 -12.66
N ALA A 499 43.75 -60.26 -11.85
CA ALA A 499 44.39 -59.54 -10.76
C ALA A 499 45.19 -58.32 -11.26
N LEU A 500 45.95 -58.49 -12.35
CA LEU A 500 46.65 -57.39 -13.02
C LEU A 500 45.67 -56.35 -13.57
N ARG A 501 44.59 -56.79 -14.23
CA ARG A 501 43.57 -55.86 -14.77
C ARG A 501 42.89 -55.06 -13.66
N LEU A 502 42.53 -55.67 -12.54
CA LEU A 502 41.97 -54.98 -11.37
C LEU A 502 42.97 -54.01 -10.74
N TYR A 503 44.25 -54.41 -10.65
CA TYR A 503 45.32 -53.54 -10.16
C TYR A 503 45.50 -52.29 -11.04
N PHE A 504 45.53 -52.47 -12.37
CA PHE A 504 45.63 -51.34 -13.31
C PHE A 504 44.36 -50.48 -13.35
N PHE A 505 43.17 -51.06 -13.22
CA PHE A 505 41.92 -50.30 -13.17
C PHE A 505 41.83 -49.42 -11.92
N LYS A 506 42.30 -49.92 -10.77
CA LYS A 506 42.37 -49.15 -9.52
C LYS A 506 43.37 -48.00 -9.59
N ARG A 507 44.48 -48.16 -10.32
CA ARG A 507 45.50 -47.12 -10.54
C ARG A 507 45.06 -46.00 -11.51
N LYS A 508 44.05 -46.24 -12.35
CA LYS A 508 43.55 -45.24 -13.32
C LYS A 508 42.43 -44.35 -12.75
N ASN A 509 41.81 -44.76 -11.65
CA ASN A 509 40.74 -44.03 -10.94
C ASN A 509 41.19 -43.39 -9.61
N SER A 510 42.48 -43.47 -9.29
CA SER A 510 43.16 -42.68 -8.26
C SER A 510 44.17 -41.78 -8.93
#